data_AF-A0A932ELW1-F1
#
_entry.id   AF-A0A932ELW1-F1
#
_cell.length_a   1.000
_cell.length_b   1.000
_cell.length_c   1.000
_cell.angle_alpha   90.00
_cell.angle_beta   90.00
_cell.angle_gamma   90.00
#
_symmetry.space_group_name_H-M   'P 1'
#
loop_
_entity.id
_entity.type
_entity.pdbx_description
1 polymer ?
#
loop_
_entity_poly.entity_id
_entity_poly.type
_entity_poly.pdbx_seq_one_letter_code
_entity_poly.pdbx_strand_id
1 'polypeptide(L)'
;MMRIVLIICIFAAIFGVSLFALQETSHAPLTTQRQETDEEQITLLFVGDIMLDRGVEYYIEKNGSDWRFPFLNIADFLKKADLVFANLESVISDKGEKQGSIYSFRADPQALEGLVFAGFDVLSVTNNHSLDYGMDALLDSISRVEGAGIATLGAGTNKEAAQKLFIKEIQGTKIGMLAYTNTGSPSWEVGDSTFGVAWVDEHNLAE
;
A
#
# COMPACT_ATOMS: atom_id res chain seq x y z
N MET A 1 -7.60 27.47 9.64
CA MET A 1 -6.76 26.60 10.50
C MET A 1 -6.93 25.20 9.94
N MET A 2 -5.99 24.75 9.10
CA MET A 2 -6.17 23.62 8.20
C MET A 2 -6.46 22.31 8.93
N ARG A 3 -7.50 21.59 8.50
CA ARG A 3 -7.92 20.30 9.06
C ARG A 3 -7.53 19.17 8.12
N ILE A 4 -6.69 18.26 8.62
CA ILE A 4 -6.43 16.96 7.97
C ILE A 4 -7.65 16.07 8.21
N VAL A 5 -8.29 15.59 7.14
CA VAL A 5 -9.38 14.62 7.22
C VAL A 5 -8.87 13.26 6.80
N LEU A 6 -8.69 12.36 7.76
CA LEU A 6 -8.32 10.96 7.52
C LEU A 6 -9.60 10.13 7.39
N ILE A 7 -9.84 9.56 6.21
CA ILE A 7 -10.94 8.61 5.99
C ILE A 7 -10.34 7.20 6.06
N ILE A 8 -10.61 6.48 7.14
CA ILE A 8 -10.22 5.08 7.32
C ILE A 8 -11.41 4.21 6.93
N CYS A 9 -11.30 3.47 5.82
CA CYS A 9 -12.29 2.45 5.44
C CYS A 9 -11.88 1.10 6.06
N ILE A 10 -12.49 0.73 7.18
CA ILE A 10 -12.28 -0.58 7.83
C ILE A 10 -13.26 -1.59 7.22
N PHE A 11 -12.76 -2.61 6.54
CA PHE A 11 -13.54 -3.80 6.19
C PHE A 11 -13.39 -4.84 7.31
N ALA A 12 -14.36 -4.89 8.22
CA ALA A 12 -14.44 -5.95 9.23
C ALA A 12 -15.14 -7.19 8.63
N ALA A 13 -14.43 -8.31 8.54
CA ALA A 13 -15.05 -9.61 8.27
C ALA A 13 -15.79 -10.10 9.54
N ILE A 14 -17.12 -9.98 9.56
CA ILE A 14 -17.94 -10.49 10.66
C ILE A 14 -18.31 -11.95 10.37
N PHE A 15 -17.64 -12.88 11.05
CA PHE A 15 -18.11 -14.27 11.21
C PHE A 15 -18.86 -14.39 12.54
N GLY A 16 -20.14 -14.80 12.49
CA GLY A 16 -20.90 -15.22 13.67
C GLY A 16 -22.38 -14.84 13.64
N VAL A 17 -23.21 -15.74 13.10
CA VAL A 17 -24.67 -15.65 13.22
C VAL A 17 -25.06 -16.15 14.61
N SER A 18 -25.58 -15.26 15.45
CA SER A 18 -26.47 -15.61 16.57
C SER A 18 -27.75 -14.83 16.41
N LEU A 19 -28.86 -15.56 16.24
CA LEU A 19 -30.19 -15.07 15.96
C LEU A 19 -30.75 -14.32 17.18
N PHE A 20 -30.54 -13.00 17.25
CA PHE A 20 -31.33 -12.11 18.10
C PHE A 20 -32.27 -11.30 17.22
N ALA A 21 -33.53 -11.21 17.65
CA ALA A 21 -34.60 -10.54 16.93
C ALA A 21 -34.17 -9.15 16.45
N LEU A 22 -34.24 -8.93 15.13
CA LEU A 22 -34.01 -7.64 14.49
C LEU A 22 -35.13 -6.69 14.90
N GLN A 23 -34.88 -5.95 15.98
CA GLN A 23 -35.53 -4.67 16.16
C GLN A 23 -34.84 -3.72 15.18
N GLU A 24 -35.58 -3.22 14.18
CA GLU A 24 -35.07 -2.18 13.28
C GLU A 24 -34.72 -0.94 14.12
N THR A 25 -33.47 -0.87 14.59
CA THR A 25 -32.87 0.39 14.95
C THR A 25 -32.65 1.10 13.63
N SER A 26 -33.53 2.06 13.31
CA SER A 26 -33.26 3.01 12.25
C SER A 26 -31.89 3.64 12.55
N HIS A 27 -30.85 3.18 11.87
CA HIS A 27 -29.61 3.93 11.81
C HIS A 27 -29.99 5.20 11.07
N ALA A 28 -30.24 6.26 11.85
CA ALA A 28 -30.25 7.60 11.31
C ALA A 28 -28.99 7.73 10.45
N PRO A 29 -29.10 8.19 9.19
CA PRO A 29 -27.90 8.44 8.42
C PRO A 29 -27.04 9.35 9.28
N LEU A 30 -25.78 8.94 9.52
CA LEU A 30 -24.75 9.82 10.07
C LEU A 30 -24.52 10.91 9.03
N THR A 31 -25.47 11.84 8.98
CA THR A 31 -25.39 13.07 8.22
C THR A 31 -24.58 13.97 9.13
N THR A 32 -23.27 13.75 9.18
CA THR A 32 -22.36 14.80 9.59
C THR A 32 -22.61 15.93 8.61
N GLN A 33 -23.41 16.92 9.01
CA GLN A 33 -23.49 18.17 8.31
C GLN A 33 -22.10 18.79 8.36
N ARG A 34 -21.33 18.55 7.30
CA ARG A 34 -20.05 19.20 7.09
C ARG A 34 -20.39 20.66 6.84
N GLN A 35 -20.02 21.54 7.76
CA GLN A 35 -19.95 22.96 7.42
C GLN A 35 -19.00 23.08 6.25
N GLU A 36 -19.51 23.49 5.08
CA GLU A 36 -18.70 23.93 3.96
C GLU A 36 -17.96 25.18 4.41
N THR A 37 -16.75 24.97 4.94
CA THR A 37 -15.77 26.04 5.09
C THR A 37 -15.00 26.11 3.79
N ASP A 38 -14.86 27.32 3.26
CA ASP A 38 -14.04 27.71 2.09
C ASP A 38 -12.52 27.51 2.34
N GLU A 39 -12.16 26.58 3.22
CA GLU A 39 -10.78 26.21 3.50
C GLU A 39 -10.34 25.16 2.48
N GLU A 40 -9.20 25.39 1.84
CA GLU A 40 -8.51 24.40 1.02
C GLU A 40 -8.32 23.11 1.84
N GLN A 41 -8.89 22.01 1.35
CA GLN A 41 -8.82 20.70 1.99
C GLN A 41 -7.84 19.82 1.23
N ILE A 42 -6.93 19.21 1.97
CA ILE A 42 -6.04 18.15 1.45
C ILE A 42 -6.69 16.81 1.73
N THR A 43 -6.89 16.02 0.67
CA THR A 43 -7.41 14.66 0.75
C THR A 43 -6.29 13.65 0.52
N LEU A 44 -6.06 12.81 1.53
CA LEU A 44 -5.14 11.68 1.45
C LEU A 44 -5.95 10.38 1.47
N LEU A 45 -5.67 9.46 0.55
CA LEU A 45 -6.26 8.12 0.55
C LEU A 45 -5.21 7.08 0.88
N PHE A 46 -5.55 6.19 1.80
CA PHE A 46 -4.71 5.05 2.20
C PHE A 46 -5.44 3.77 1.85
N VAL A 47 -4.91 3.05 0.86
CA VAL A 47 -5.37 1.73 0.47
C VAL A 47 -4.57 0.68 1.25
N GLY A 48 -5.23 -0.40 1.63
CA GLY A 48 -4.56 -1.54 2.27
C GLY A 48 -3.71 -2.34 1.28
N ASP A 49 -3.58 -3.62 1.56
CA ASP A 49 -2.73 -4.54 0.80
C ASP A 49 -3.21 -4.71 -0.65
N ILE A 50 -2.28 -4.48 -1.58
CA ILE A 50 -2.44 -4.76 -2.99
C ILE A 50 -1.62 -6.02 -3.32
N MET A 51 -2.33 -7.12 -3.57
CA MET A 51 -1.76 -8.40 -3.98
C MET A 51 -2.28 -8.74 -5.39
N LEU A 52 -1.42 -8.54 -6.40
CA LEU A 52 -1.76 -8.68 -7.83
C LEU A 52 -1.30 -10.03 -8.41
N ASP A 53 -1.37 -11.07 -7.59
CA ASP A 53 -1.00 -12.45 -7.91
C ASP A 53 -2.22 -13.38 -7.69
N ARG A 54 -2.09 -14.66 -8.00
CA ARG A 54 -3.06 -15.73 -7.71
C ARG A 54 -4.43 -15.47 -8.32
N GLY A 55 -5.46 -15.36 -7.46
CA GLY A 55 -6.84 -15.18 -7.91
C GLY A 55 -7.02 -13.85 -8.65
N VAL A 56 -6.30 -12.80 -8.26
CA VAL A 56 -6.36 -11.51 -8.93
C VAL A 56 -5.77 -11.61 -10.33
N GLU A 57 -4.57 -12.19 -10.45
CA GLU A 57 -3.93 -12.48 -11.75
C GLU A 57 -4.82 -13.35 -12.63
N TYR A 58 -5.40 -14.43 -12.08
CA TYR A 58 -6.35 -15.28 -12.79
C TYR A 58 -7.52 -14.48 -13.39
N TYR A 59 -8.11 -13.55 -12.63
CA TYR A 59 -9.20 -12.72 -13.16
C TYR A 59 -8.71 -11.68 -14.17
N ILE A 60 -7.49 -11.16 -14.04
CA ILE A 60 -6.89 -10.29 -15.06
C ILE A 60 -6.75 -11.05 -16.38
N GLU A 61 -6.20 -12.27 -16.36
CA GLU A 61 -6.08 -13.12 -17.55
C GLU A 61 -7.45 -13.42 -18.19
N LYS A 62 -8.47 -13.72 -17.37
CA LYS A 62 -9.84 -13.96 -17.87
C LYS A 62 -10.49 -12.73 -18.49
N ASN A 63 -10.02 -11.54 -18.16
CA ASN A 63 -10.49 -10.29 -18.72
C ASN A 63 -9.54 -9.75 -19.80
N GLY A 64 -8.90 -10.66 -20.56
CA GLY A 64 -8.08 -10.30 -21.72
C GLY A 64 -6.70 -9.80 -21.36
N SER A 65 -6.18 -10.16 -20.19
CA SER A 65 -4.90 -9.67 -19.65
C SER A 65 -4.86 -8.14 -19.52
N ASP A 66 -6.02 -7.53 -19.28
CA ASP A 66 -6.11 -6.10 -18.95
C ASP A 66 -5.70 -5.90 -17.49
N TRP A 67 -4.46 -5.51 -17.24
CA TRP A 67 -3.91 -5.30 -15.89
C TRP A 67 -4.57 -4.14 -15.13
N ARG A 68 -5.39 -3.32 -15.81
CA ARG A 68 -6.21 -2.28 -15.19
C ARG A 68 -7.49 -2.85 -14.58
N PHE A 69 -7.87 -4.08 -14.92
CA PHE A 69 -9.11 -4.73 -14.52
C PHE A 69 -9.45 -4.59 -13.02
N PRO A 70 -8.52 -4.81 -12.06
CA PRO A 70 -8.83 -4.69 -10.64
C PRO A 70 -9.22 -3.27 -10.22
N PHE A 71 -8.84 -2.26 -11.01
CA PHE A 71 -8.95 -0.85 -10.66
C PHE A 71 -10.01 -0.09 -11.47
N LEU A 72 -10.60 -0.70 -12.52
CA LEU A 72 -11.53 -0.02 -13.44
C LEU A 72 -12.67 0.73 -12.73
N ASN A 73 -13.21 0.16 -11.67
CA ASN A 73 -14.36 0.75 -10.95
C ASN A 73 -13.97 1.73 -9.84
N ILE A 74 -12.68 1.85 -9.50
CA ILE A 74 -12.21 2.67 -8.36
C ILE A 74 -11.18 3.73 -8.75
N ALA A 75 -10.56 3.64 -9.93
CA ALA A 75 -9.51 4.57 -10.36
C ALA A 75 -9.99 6.04 -10.33
N ASP A 76 -11.21 6.32 -10.80
CA ASP A 76 -11.77 7.68 -10.78
C ASP A 76 -12.03 8.21 -9.37
N PHE A 77 -12.26 7.32 -8.40
CA PHE A 77 -12.38 7.71 -7.00
C PHE A 77 -11.00 7.99 -6.39
N LEU A 78 -10.03 7.10 -6.63
CA LEU A 78 -8.66 7.24 -6.13
C LEU A 78 -8.01 8.54 -6.62
N LYS A 79 -8.12 8.83 -7.92
CA LYS A 79 -7.56 10.02 -8.56
C LYS A 79 -8.11 11.37 -8.09
N LYS A 80 -9.18 11.38 -7.28
CA LYS A 80 -9.72 12.62 -6.69
C LYS A 80 -8.92 13.08 -5.47
N ALA A 81 -8.08 12.22 -4.90
CA ALA A 81 -7.23 12.58 -3.77
C ALA A 81 -5.98 13.34 -4.24
N ASP A 82 -5.43 14.19 -3.37
CA ASP A 82 -4.17 14.89 -3.63
C ASP A 82 -2.96 13.94 -3.48
N LEU A 83 -3.14 12.84 -2.76
CA LEU A 83 -2.19 11.74 -2.65
C LEU A 83 -2.90 10.42 -2.36
N VAL A 84 -2.53 9.37 -3.10
CA VAL A 84 -2.95 7.99 -2.87
C VAL A 84 -1.75 7.13 -2.47
N PHE A 85 -1.83 6.55 -1.27
CA PHE A 85 -0.86 5.63 -0.71
C PHE A 85 -1.43 4.20 -0.67
N ALA A 86 -0.59 3.17 -0.84
CA ALA A 86 -0.98 1.79 -0.54
C ALA A 86 0.15 0.92 0.01
N ASN A 87 -0.18 -0.24 0.57
CA ASN A 87 0.79 -1.32 0.83
C ASN A 87 0.83 -2.25 -0.40
N LEU A 88 2.01 -2.43 -1.00
CA LEU A 88 2.21 -3.38 -2.09
C LEU A 88 2.69 -4.72 -1.52
N GLU A 89 1.75 -5.65 -1.37
CA GLU A 89 1.96 -6.95 -0.72
C GLU A 89 2.67 -7.96 -1.63
N SER A 90 2.49 -7.84 -2.95
CA SER A 90 3.18 -8.68 -3.94
C SER A 90 4.36 -7.93 -4.56
N VAL A 91 5.57 -8.51 -4.51
CA VAL A 91 6.71 -7.98 -5.29
C VAL A 91 6.39 -8.03 -6.78
N ILE A 92 6.71 -6.97 -7.52
CA ILE A 92 6.47 -6.87 -8.96
C ILE A 92 7.78 -7.15 -9.70
N SER A 93 7.99 -8.39 -10.11
CA SER A 93 9.25 -8.81 -10.73
C SER A 93 9.10 -10.11 -11.50
N ASP A 94 9.93 -10.29 -12.51
CA ASP A 94 10.19 -11.55 -13.20
C ASP A 94 11.51 -12.22 -12.75
N LYS A 95 12.18 -11.64 -11.74
CA LYS A 95 13.45 -12.10 -11.17
C LYS A 95 13.27 -12.71 -9.78
N GLY A 96 14.37 -13.29 -9.28
CA GLY A 96 14.44 -13.91 -7.97
C GLY A 96 13.85 -15.31 -7.94
N GLU A 97 14.26 -16.06 -6.92
CA GLU A 97 13.79 -17.42 -6.65
C GLU A 97 12.88 -17.39 -5.43
N LYS A 98 11.85 -18.23 -5.44
CA LYS A 98 10.92 -18.33 -4.32
C LYS A 98 11.65 -18.78 -3.05
N GLN A 99 11.66 -17.93 -2.03
CA GLN A 99 12.26 -18.19 -0.71
C GLN A 99 11.22 -18.41 0.39
N GLY A 100 10.00 -17.90 0.17
CA GLY A 100 8.92 -18.02 1.14
C GLY A 100 8.12 -19.33 1.03
N SER A 101 6.92 -19.31 1.60
CA SER A 101 6.06 -20.49 1.73
C SER A 101 5.16 -20.71 0.50
N ILE A 102 4.19 -21.62 0.59
CA ILE A 102 3.13 -21.68 -0.41
C ILE A 102 2.45 -20.31 -0.60
N TYR A 103 2.41 -19.45 0.42
CA TYR A 103 1.89 -18.09 0.45
C TYR A 103 2.81 -17.00 -0.11
N SER A 104 3.81 -17.35 -0.92
CA SER A 104 4.62 -16.33 -1.57
C SER A 104 3.92 -15.65 -2.74
N PHE A 105 4.01 -14.32 -2.81
CA PHE A 105 3.35 -13.50 -3.83
C PHE A 105 4.34 -12.75 -4.73
N ARG A 106 4.23 -12.94 -6.05
CA ARG A 106 4.97 -12.15 -7.05
C ARG A 106 4.07 -11.87 -8.23
N ALA A 107 3.76 -10.61 -8.43
CA ALA A 107 2.97 -10.15 -9.56
C ALA A 107 3.84 -9.98 -10.80
N ASP A 108 3.26 -10.23 -11.97
CA ASP A 108 3.89 -9.96 -13.27
C ASP A 108 4.27 -8.46 -13.38
N PRO A 109 5.42 -8.10 -13.98
CA PRO A 109 5.78 -6.71 -14.24
C PRO A 109 4.71 -5.85 -14.92
N GLN A 110 3.81 -6.44 -15.71
CA GLN A 110 2.68 -5.74 -16.32
C GLN A 110 1.67 -5.20 -15.30
N ALA A 111 1.65 -5.70 -14.06
CA ALA A 111 0.81 -5.21 -12.97
C ALA A 111 1.00 -3.71 -12.67
N LEU A 112 2.16 -3.14 -13.04
CA LEU A 112 2.42 -1.69 -12.97
C LEU A 112 1.39 -0.88 -13.77
N GLU A 113 0.88 -1.41 -14.88
CA GLU A 113 -0.13 -0.73 -15.69
C GLU A 113 -1.38 -0.42 -14.85
N GLY A 114 -1.82 -1.38 -14.05
CA GLY A 114 -2.97 -1.20 -13.16
C GLY A 114 -2.72 -0.15 -12.08
N LEU A 115 -1.53 -0.16 -11.47
CA LEU A 115 -1.16 0.78 -10.41
C LEU A 115 -1.08 2.23 -10.94
N VAL A 116 -0.43 2.43 -12.09
CA VAL A 116 -0.36 3.74 -12.76
C VAL A 116 -1.75 4.18 -13.20
N PHE A 117 -2.55 3.27 -13.78
CA PHE A 117 -3.91 3.58 -14.18
C PHE A 117 -4.79 3.98 -12.99
N ALA A 118 -4.60 3.36 -11.82
CA ALA A 118 -5.35 3.69 -10.60
C ALA A 118 -4.96 5.04 -9.98
N GLY A 119 -3.76 5.56 -10.31
CA GLY A 119 -3.27 6.84 -9.80
C GLY A 119 -2.62 6.75 -8.42
N PHE A 120 -1.91 5.65 -8.12
CA PHE A 120 -1.11 5.56 -6.89
C PHE A 120 0.11 6.49 -6.96
N ASP A 121 0.35 7.23 -5.88
CA ASP A 121 1.52 8.11 -5.75
C ASP A 121 2.67 7.43 -4.99
N VAL A 122 2.34 6.67 -3.95
CA VAL A 122 3.30 6.11 -2.99
C VAL A 122 2.90 4.69 -2.60
N LEU A 123 3.86 3.77 -2.62
CA LEU A 123 3.67 2.39 -2.16
C LEU A 123 4.65 2.07 -1.03
N SER A 124 4.14 1.53 0.09
CA SER A 124 4.98 0.75 0.99
C SER A 124 5.32 -0.57 0.30
N VAL A 125 6.60 -0.92 0.28
CA VAL A 125 7.09 -2.24 -0.16
C VAL A 125 7.57 -3.07 1.02
N THR A 126 7.23 -2.65 2.24
CA THR A 126 7.66 -3.25 3.50
C THR A 126 6.48 -3.84 4.24
N ASN A 127 6.46 -5.16 4.25
CA ASN A 127 5.43 -6.03 4.81
C ASN A 127 6.01 -7.45 4.98
N ASN A 128 5.19 -8.41 5.39
CA ASN A 128 5.59 -9.80 5.59
C ASN A 128 5.91 -10.57 4.29
N HIS A 129 5.65 -10.00 3.12
CA HIS A 129 5.88 -10.63 1.81
C HIS A 129 6.99 -9.98 0.98
N SER A 130 7.61 -8.90 1.49
CA SER A 130 8.67 -8.14 0.80
C SER A 130 9.82 -9.00 0.26
N LEU A 131 10.14 -10.13 0.90
CA LEU A 131 11.25 -10.99 0.52
C LEU A 131 10.84 -12.41 0.13
N ASP A 132 9.60 -12.59 -0.29
CA ASP A 132 9.08 -13.86 -0.78
C ASP A 132 9.91 -14.46 -1.93
N TYR A 133 10.50 -13.60 -2.76
CA TYR A 133 11.38 -13.98 -3.89
C TYR A 133 12.81 -13.45 -3.73
N GLY A 134 13.18 -13.10 -2.49
CA GLY A 134 14.49 -12.61 -2.13
C GLY A 134 14.78 -11.16 -2.53
N MET A 135 16.01 -10.74 -2.20
CA MET A 135 16.47 -9.36 -2.35
C MET A 135 16.48 -8.88 -3.80
N ASP A 136 16.85 -9.76 -4.74
CA ASP A 136 16.91 -9.42 -6.16
C ASP A 136 15.54 -9.04 -6.73
N ALA A 137 14.48 -9.74 -6.31
CA ALA A 137 13.11 -9.44 -6.72
C ALA A 137 12.61 -8.14 -6.09
N LEU A 138 12.92 -7.89 -4.81
CA LEU A 138 12.50 -6.66 -4.13
C LEU A 138 13.19 -5.42 -4.73
N LEU A 139 14.51 -5.50 -4.99
CA LEU A 139 15.28 -4.45 -5.66
C LEU A 139 14.74 -4.15 -7.06
N ASP A 140 14.45 -5.19 -7.83
CA ASP A 140 13.87 -5.06 -9.16
C ASP A 140 12.46 -4.43 -9.10
N SER A 141 11.64 -4.86 -8.13
CA SER A 141 10.30 -4.31 -7.90
C SER A 141 10.37 -2.82 -7.57
N ILE A 142 11.25 -2.40 -6.64
CA ILE A 142 11.47 -0.98 -6.31
C ILE A 142 11.85 -0.20 -7.56
N SER A 143 12.86 -0.67 -8.31
CA SER A 143 13.33 0.01 -9.52
C SER A 143 12.22 0.16 -10.57
N ARG A 144 11.35 -0.84 -10.71
CA ARG A 144 10.25 -0.83 -11.68
C ARG A 144 9.12 0.11 -11.26
N VAL A 145 8.72 0.07 -9.99
CA VAL A 145 7.67 0.94 -9.43
C VAL A 145 8.10 2.40 -9.48
N GLU A 146 9.33 2.71 -9.07
CA GLU A 146 9.88 4.06 -9.15
C GLU A 146 10.07 4.52 -10.60
N GLY A 147 10.50 3.61 -11.49
CA GLY A 147 10.59 3.86 -12.93
C GLY A 147 9.22 4.17 -13.58
N ALA A 148 8.13 3.71 -13.00
CA ALA A 148 6.76 4.02 -13.41
C ALA A 148 6.22 5.34 -12.82
N GLY A 149 7.02 6.05 -12.01
CA GLY A 149 6.66 7.33 -11.41
C GLY A 149 5.94 7.23 -10.06
N ILE A 150 5.96 6.06 -9.41
CA ILE A 150 5.34 5.82 -8.10
C ILE A 150 6.46 5.71 -7.06
N ALA A 151 6.41 6.49 -5.99
CA ALA A 151 7.43 6.43 -4.94
C ALA A 151 7.32 5.13 -4.14
N THR A 152 8.45 4.57 -3.70
CA THR A 152 8.46 3.42 -2.79
C THR A 152 9.02 3.80 -1.42
N LEU A 153 8.52 3.14 -0.37
CA LEU A 153 8.98 3.34 1.01
C LEU A 153 9.25 2.03 1.74
N GLY A 154 10.18 2.11 2.69
CA GLY A 154 10.40 1.09 3.70
C GLY A 154 11.44 0.05 3.34
N ALA A 155 12.06 0.07 2.15
CA ALA A 155 13.13 -0.86 1.80
C ALA A 155 14.22 -0.13 1.02
N GLY A 156 15.46 -0.63 1.11
CA GLY A 156 16.59 0.07 0.52
C GLY A 156 17.92 -0.63 0.73
N THR A 157 18.95 -0.16 0.03
CA THR A 157 20.30 -0.76 0.03
C THR A 157 21.08 -0.54 1.32
N ASN A 158 20.59 0.35 2.18
CA ASN A 158 21.12 0.68 3.50
C ASN A 158 20.01 1.34 4.32
N LYS A 159 20.26 1.54 5.63
CA LYS A 159 19.31 2.17 6.56
C LYS A 159 18.80 3.53 6.07
N GLU A 160 19.67 4.41 5.58
CA GLU A 160 19.28 5.72 5.08
C GLU A 160 18.25 5.62 3.95
N ALA A 161 18.47 4.71 3.00
CA ALA A 161 17.56 4.49 1.89
C ALA A 161 16.23 3.86 2.35
N ALA A 162 16.28 2.84 3.20
CA ALA A 162 15.09 2.12 3.66
C ALA A 162 14.22 2.96 4.61
N GLN A 163 14.83 3.80 5.44
CA GLN A 163 14.18 4.68 6.42
C GLN A 163 14.00 6.11 5.90
N LYS A 164 14.19 6.33 4.59
CA LYS A 164 14.09 7.65 3.98
C LYS A 164 12.69 8.24 4.17
N LEU A 165 12.62 9.41 4.80
CA LEU A 165 11.40 10.19 4.89
C LEU A 165 10.97 10.69 3.50
N PHE A 166 9.83 10.22 3.03
CA PHE A 166 9.17 10.81 1.87
C PHE A 166 8.46 12.09 2.28
N ILE A 167 8.65 13.16 1.53
CA ILE A 167 7.98 14.45 1.76
C ILE A 167 7.35 14.92 0.45
N LYS A 168 6.03 15.11 0.44
CA LYS A 168 5.29 15.79 -0.63
C LYS A 168 4.69 17.07 -0.09
N GLU A 169 4.88 18.19 -0.79
CA GLU A 169 4.20 19.45 -0.45
C GLU A 169 2.90 19.56 -1.26
N ILE A 170 1.77 19.70 -0.56
CA ILE A 170 0.43 19.82 -1.13
C ILE A 170 -0.21 21.07 -0.54
N GLN A 171 -0.62 22.03 -1.38
CA GLN A 171 -1.27 23.27 -0.93
C GLN A 171 -0.47 23.98 0.20
N GLY A 172 0.86 24.06 0.06
CA GLY A 172 1.78 24.65 1.06
C GLY A 172 2.02 23.80 2.32
N THR A 173 1.46 22.59 2.39
CA THR A 173 1.60 21.66 3.52
C THR A 173 2.55 20.54 3.18
N LYS A 174 3.59 20.34 3.99
CA LYS A 174 4.50 19.20 3.85
C LYS A 174 3.92 17.96 4.53
N ILE A 175 3.68 16.93 3.73
CA ILE A 175 3.21 15.62 4.19
C ILE A 175 4.40 14.66 4.18
N GLY A 176 4.77 14.18 5.38
CA GLY A 176 5.85 13.21 5.59
C GLY A 176 5.31 11.78 5.71
N MET A 177 5.99 10.80 5.10
CA MET A 177 5.64 9.38 5.20
C MET A 177 6.87 8.50 5.40
N LEU A 178 6.69 7.48 6.24
CA LEU A 178 7.63 6.40 6.48
C LEU A 178 6.87 5.08 6.47
N ALA A 179 7.57 3.99 6.14
CA ALA A 179 7.02 2.64 6.18
C ALA A 179 7.98 1.71 6.92
N TYR A 180 7.45 0.95 7.87
CA TYR A 180 8.20 0.01 8.69
C TYR A 180 7.40 -1.29 8.86
N THR A 181 8.10 -2.40 9.09
CA THR A 181 7.47 -3.70 9.43
C THR A 181 8.10 -4.28 10.69
N ASN A 182 7.30 -4.97 11.48
CA ASN A 182 7.76 -5.89 12.54
C ASN A 182 7.36 -7.34 12.22
N THR A 183 6.97 -7.59 10.97
CA THR A 183 6.46 -8.86 10.48
C THR A 183 7.40 -9.43 9.44
N GLY A 184 7.55 -10.77 9.42
CA GLY A 184 8.57 -11.47 8.65
C GLY A 184 9.70 -11.97 9.54
N SER A 185 10.92 -12.03 9.00
CA SER A 185 12.10 -12.38 9.78
C SER A 185 12.90 -11.14 10.15
N PRO A 186 13.38 -10.98 11.41
CA PRO A 186 14.31 -9.90 11.76
C PRO A 186 15.60 -9.91 10.92
N SER A 187 15.97 -11.05 10.33
CA SER A 187 17.10 -11.12 9.38
C SER A 187 16.89 -10.32 8.08
N TRP A 188 15.68 -9.83 7.85
CA TRP A 188 15.33 -8.97 6.72
C TRP A 188 15.64 -7.50 6.99
N GLU A 189 15.94 -7.15 8.24
CA GLU A 189 16.30 -5.79 8.62
C GLU A 189 17.47 -5.30 7.77
N VAL A 190 17.30 -4.09 7.25
CA VAL A 190 18.34 -3.38 6.53
C VAL A 190 19.53 -3.07 7.44
N GLY A 191 20.73 -3.41 6.97
CA GLY A 191 21.97 -3.08 7.68
C GLY A 191 22.58 -1.78 7.17
N ASP A 192 23.72 -1.39 7.74
CA ASP A 192 24.45 -0.18 7.32
C ASP A 192 24.92 -0.25 5.86
N SER A 193 25.10 -1.45 5.32
CA SER A 193 25.49 -1.70 3.92
C SER A 193 24.89 -2.97 3.33
N THR A 194 23.81 -3.46 3.93
CA THR A 194 23.07 -4.63 3.44
C THR A 194 21.65 -4.22 3.11
N PHE A 195 21.20 -4.55 1.91
CA PHE A 195 19.84 -4.29 1.46
C PHE A 195 18.85 -5.07 2.33
N GLY A 196 17.72 -4.44 2.63
CA GLY A 196 16.67 -5.03 3.46
C GLY A 196 15.50 -4.07 3.63
N VAL A 197 14.64 -4.41 4.60
CA VAL A 197 13.47 -3.62 4.97
C VAL A 197 13.76 -2.79 6.23
N ALA A 198 13.10 -1.65 6.35
CA ALA A 198 13.02 -0.86 7.55
C ALA A 198 12.23 -1.64 8.60
N TRP A 199 12.97 -2.30 9.50
CA TRP A 199 12.40 -3.08 10.58
C TRP A 199 12.12 -2.19 11.79
N VAL A 200 11.01 -2.43 12.46
CA VAL A 200 10.69 -1.78 13.74
C VAL A 200 10.30 -2.84 14.77
N ASP A 201 10.78 -2.71 16.00
CA ASP A 201 10.31 -3.47 17.14
C ASP A 201 10.43 -2.64 18.43
N GLU A 202 10.13 -3.26 19.57
CA GLU A 202 10.16 -2.60 20.88
C GLU A 202 11.52 -2.01 21.27
N HIS A 203 12.61 -2.46 20.66
CA HIS A 203 13.97 -2.01 20.95
C HIS A 203 14.38 -0.76 20.16
N ASN A 204 13.80 -0.54 18.97
CA ASN A 204 14.21 0.54 18.06
C ASN A 204 13.08 1.53 17.73
N LEU A 205 11.89 1.39 18.32
CA LEU A 205 10.75 2.30 18.10
C LEU A 205 11.03 3.77 18.48
N ALA A 206 11.99 4.00 19.37
CA ALA A 206 12.33 5.34 19.88
C ALA A 206 13.51 6.00 19.15
N GLU A 207 14.14 5.30 18.21
CA GLU A 207 15.24 5.80 17.36
C GLU A 207 14.71 6.55 16.14
#